data_AF-A0A1X9ML13-F1
#
_entry.id   AF-A0A1X9ML13-F1
#
_cell.length_a   1.000
_cell.length_b   1.000
_cell.length_c   1.000
_cell.angle_alpha   90.00
_cell.angle_beta   90.00
_cell.angle_gamma   90.00
#
_symmetry.space_group_name_H-M   'P 1'
#
loop_
_entity.id
_entity.type
_entity.pdbx_description
1 polymer ?
#
loop_
_entity_poly.entity_id
_entity_poly.type
_entity_poly.pdbx_seq_one_letter_code
_entity_poly.pdbx_strand_id
1 'polypeptide(L)'
;MAIMDADDIATFDRIEKQVRYMEENLNIDAIGTYFKLFGQKLKRTVKPALCSPEEIKVCLLFSNPIGNPTSFIRLDTLNKYNIKYNLDYFVAQDYDFWAQLSKVGNLAILPEVLLNYRTGHSNITKTSIQTKAVKRKKVINSIHQDLLNYYGFELTKDEIQIYYDFYNDAPQNGMSGITILDLSNLLEKMIKQNNEKKIFEETLFLKVLFNTTFSMGILNNPFITLENKIELYNRLTYMCKAPRKSKEKFYFMLKHLYRLFR
;
A
#
# COMPACT_ATOMS: atom_id res chain seq x y z
N MET A 1 0.78 -22.62 -0.92
CA MET A 1 2.19 -22.17 -0.97
C MET A 1 2.39 -21.06 0.04
N ALA A 2 3.33 -21.20 0.98
CA ALA A 2 3.70 -20.15 1.93
C ALA A 2 4.99 -19.47 1.47
N ILE A 3 5.04 -18.14 1.41
CA ILE A 3 6.24 -17.39 1.03
C ILE A 3 6.96 -16.92 2.30
N MET A 4 8.28 -16.98 2.33
CA MET A 4 9.09 -16.52 3.45
C MET A 4 10.45 -16.04 2.97
N ASP A 5 10.93 -14.93 3.55
CA ASP A 5 12.27 -14.43 3.29
C ASP A 5 13.28 -15.14 4.20
N ALA A 6 14.50 -15.36 3.70
CA ALA A 6 15.52 -16.19 4.36
C ALA A 6 16.03 -15.62 5.70
N ASP A 7 15.76 -14.35 5.97
CA ASP A 7 16.22 -13.60 7.13
C ASP A 7 15.12 -13.37 8.19
N ASP A 8 13.87 -13.77 7.90
CA ASP A 8 12.72 -13.65 8.78
C ASP A 8 12.51 -14.88 9.68
N ILE A 9 11.63 -14.75 10.68
CA ILE A 9 11.28 -15.84 11.62
C ILE A 9 9.76 -15.97 11.71
N ALA A 10 9.22 -17.09 11.24
CA ALA A 10 7.79 -17.42 11.39
C ALA A 10 7.44 -17.72 12.85
N THR A 11 6.17 -17.51 13.24
CA THR A 11 5.66 -18.08 14.49
C THR A 11 5.49 -19.60 14.33
N PHE A 12 5.55 -20.33 15.44
CA PHE A 12 5.47 -21.80 15.44
C PHE A 12 4.16 -22.31 14.83
N ASP A 13 3.08 -21.57 15.00
CA ASP A 13 1.70 -21.88 14.56
C ASP A 13 1.33 -21.25 13.20
N ARG A 14 2.28 -20.62 12.49
CA ARG A 14 1.99 -19.86 11.26
C ARG A 14 1.24 -20.70 10.22
N ILE A 15 1.79 -21.86 9.85
CA ILE A 15 1.24 -22.68 8.77
C ILE A 15 -0.13 -23.24 9.16
N GLU A 16 -0.28 -23.73 10.40
CA GLU A 16 -1.55 -24.24 10.92
C GLU A 16 -2.66 -23.19 10.79
N LYS A 17 -2.41 -21.96 11.27
CA LYS A 17 -3.38 -20.87 11.24
C LYS A 17 -3.71 -20.40 9.82
N GLN A 18 -2.70 -20.31 8.96
CA GLN A 18 -2.90 -19.93 7.56
C GLN A 18 -3.71 -20.98 6.81
N VAL A 19 -3.39 -22.27 6.98
CA VAL A 19 -4.16 -23.37 6.37
C VAL A 19 -5.59 -23.36 6.87
N ARG A 20 -5.81 -23.31 8.19
CA ARG A 20 -7.16 -23.28 8.78
C ARG A 20 -8.00 -22.13 8.21
N TYR A 21 -7.45 -20.92 8.16
CA TYR A 21 -8.15 -19.77 7.59
C TYR A 21 -8.53 -20.02 6.12
N MET A 22 -7.63 -20.58 5.32
CA MET A 22 -7.91 -20.85 3.90
C MET A 22 -8.99 -21.93 3.73
N GLU A 23 -8.96 -23.01 4.51
CA GLU A 23 -9.96 -24.08 4.46
C GLU A 23 -11.35 -23.59 4.90
N GLU A 24 -11.41 -22.70 5.89
CA GLU A 24 -12.67 -22.07 6.34
C GLU A 24 -13.19 -21.01 5.35
N ASN A 25 -12.34 -20.49 4.46
CA ASN A 25 -12.67 -19.41 3.52
C ASN A 25 -12.31 -19.83 2.08
N LEU A 26 -13.07 -20.78 1.53
CA LEU A 26 -12.81 -21.36 0.19
C LEU A 26 -12.84 -20.35 -0.96
N ASN A 27 -13.48 -19.20 -0.77
CA ASN A 27 -13.52 -18.11 -1.72
C ASN A 27 -12.28 -17.20 -1.70
N ILE A 28 -11.33 -17.41 -0.78
CA ILE A 28 -10.07 -16.66 -0.69
C ILE A 28 -8.95 -17.43 -1.39
N ASP A 29 -8.22 -16.72 -2.24
CA ASP A 29 -7.15 -17.24 -3.09
C ASP A 29 -5.76 -17.06 -2.47
N ALA A 30 -5.57 -15.96 -1.73
CA ALA A 30 -4.35 -15.71 -0.99
C ALA A 30 -4.59 -14.84 0.24
N ILE A 31 -3.73 -15.00 1.23
CA ILE A 31 -3.71 -14.19 2.43
C ILE A 31 -2.32 -13.62 2.71
N GLY A 32 -2.28 -12.41 3.27
CA GLY A 32 -1.17 -11.91 4.07
C GLY A 32 -1.48 -12.00 5.56
N THR A 33 -0.52 -11.61 6.41
CA THR A 33 -0.72 -11.55 7.87
C THR A 33 -0.11 -10.26 8.44
N TYR A 34 -0.37 -9.98 9.71
CA TYR A 34 0.41 -8.99 10.43
C TYR A 34 1.83 -9.52 10.67
N PHE A 35 2.76 -8.60 10.93
CA PHE A 35 4.13 -8.96 11.26
C PHE A 35 4.73 -8.01 12.29
N LYS A 36 5.73 -8.51 13.01
CA LYS A 36 6.46 -7.76 14.03
C LYS A 36 7.87 -7.45 13.56
N LEU A 37 8.25 -6.19 13.57
CA LEU A 37 9.63 -5.79 13.29
C LEU A 37 10.54 -6.22 14.45
N PHE A 38 11.67 -6.84 14.13
CA PHE A 38 12.75 -7.14 15.07
C PHE A 38 14.14 -6.79 14.49
N GLY A 39 15.19 -6.91 15.31
CA GLY A 39 16.56 -6.51 14.97
C GLY A 39 16.93 -5.17 15.64
N GLN A 40 17.56 -4.26 14.90
CA GLN A 40 18.14 -3.03 15.47
C GLN A 40 17.15 -1.86 15.64
N LYS A 41 15.97 -1.92 15.00
CA LYS A 41 14.94 -0.87 15.17
C LYS A 41 13.97 -1.22 16.30
N LEU A 42 13.29 -0.21 16.83
CA LEU A 42 12.20 -0.37 17.80
C LEU A 42 11.24 -1.49 17.38
N LYS A 43 11.00 -2.43 18.30
CA LYS A 43 10.00 -3.49 18.11
C LYS A 43 8.64 -2.84 17.86
N ARG A 44 8.08 -3.05 16.68
CA ARG A 44 6.79 -2.49 16.27
C ARG A 44 6.02 -3.55 15.49
N THR A 45 4.73 -3.68 15.79
CA THR A 45 3.83 -4.50 14.98
C THR A 45 3.30 -3.68 13.81
N VAL A 46 3.42 -4.22 12.61
CA VAL A 46 2.78 -3.70 11.42
C VAL A 46 1.44 -4.42 11.27
N LYS A 47 0.37 -3.64 11.35
CA LYS A 47 -1.02 -4.08 11.22
C LYS A 47 -1.64 -3.33 10.04
N PRO A 48 -1.63 -3.88 8.82
CA PRO A 48 -2.44 -3.35 7.73
C PRO A 48 -3.87 -3.09 8.21
N ALA A 49 -4.39 -1.90 7.91
CA ALA A 49 -5.72 -1.49 8.35
C ALA A 49 -6.84 -1.98 7.41
N LEU A 50 -6.46 -2.55 6.28
CA LEU A 50 -7.31 -2.95 5.16
C LEU A 50 -7.09 -4.45 4.96
N CYS A 51 -8.14 -5.25 5.16
CA CYS A 51 -8.02 -6.70 5.29
C CYS A 51 -8.96 -7.50 4.39
N SER A 52 -10.02 -6.89 3.82
CA SER A 52 -10.94 -7.60 2.93
C SER A 52 -10.46 -7.64 1.47
N PRO A 53 -10.98 -8.56 0.64
CA PRO A 53 -10.70 -8.60 -0.80
C PRO A 53 -10.93 -7.28 -1.52
N GLU A 54 -12.05 -6.62 -1.24
CA GLU A 54 -12.44 -5.37 -1.87
C GLU A 54 -11.52 -4.23 -1.38
N GLU A 55 -11.22 -4.19 -0.08
CA GLU A 55 -10.29 -3.21 0.49
C GLU A 55 -8.89 -3.34 -0.12
N ILE A 56 -8.40 -4.57 -0.31
CA ILE A 56 -7.07 -4.84 -0.86
C ILE A 56 -7.01 -4.46 -2.34
N LYS A 57 -8.05 -4.77 -3.13
CA LYS A 57 -8.13 -4.36 -4.55
C LYS A 57 -7.99 -2.85 -4.71
N VAL A 58 -8.73 -2.07 -3.90
CA VAL A 58 -8.62 -0.61 -3.90
C VAL A 58 -7.28 -0.16 -3.35
N CYS A 59 -6.77 -0.80 -2.29
CA CYS A 59 -5.50 -0.40 -1.68
C CYS A 59 -4.33 -0.54 -2.65
N LEU A 60 -4.34 -1.61 -3.46
CA LEU A 60 -3.33 -1.87 -4.49
C LEU A 60 -3.26 -0.80 -5.56
N LEU A 61 -4.31 0.02 -5.78
CA LEU A 61 -4.16 1.23 -6.60
C LEU A 61 -3.09 2.15 -6.01
N PHE A 62 -3.06 2.34 -4.70
CA PHE A 62 -2.24 3.37 -4.06
C PHE A 62 -0.94 2.85 -3.45
N SER A 63 -0.94 1.62 -2.94
CA SER A 63 0.22 1.01 -2.28
C SER A 63 0.07 -0.51 -2.16
N ASN A 64 1.17 -1.24 -1.96
CA ASN A 64 1.10 -2.67 -1.64
C ASN A 64 0.80 -2.90 -0.14
N PRO A 65 -0.36 -3.49 0.24
CA PRO A 65 -0.68 -3.77 1.63
C PRO A 65 -0.14 -5.11 2.14
N ILE A 66 0.30 -6.01 1.26
CA ILE A 66 0.67 -7.39 1.60
C ILE A 66 2.19 -7.45 1.81
N GLY A 67 2.60 -7.79 3.04
CA GLY A 67 3.99 -8.14 3.29
C GLY A 67 4.31 -9.48 2.62
N ASN A 68 5.12 -9.47 1.56
CA ASN A 68 5.42 -10.67 0.77
C ASN A 68 5.77 -11.92 1.61
N PRO A 69 6.69 -11.85 2.60
CA PRO A 69 7.07 -13.02 3.41
C PRO A 69 5.99 -13.46 4.42
N THR A 70 4.87 -12.74 4.53
CA THR A 70 3.73 -13.14 5.37
C THR A 70 2.75 -14.03 4.63
N SER A 71 2.87 -14.15 3.30
CA SER A 71 1.77 -14.61 2.49
C SER A 71 1.59 -16.12 2.41
N PHE A 72 0.36 -16.55 2.12
CA PHE A 72 -0.04 -17.92 1.82
C PHE A 72 -1.04 -17.92 0.66
N ILE A 73 -0.82 -18.76 -0.36
CA ILE A 73 -1.53 -18.69 -1.65
C ILE A 73 -1.98 -20.08 -2.10
N ARG A 74 -3.17 -20.19 -2.70
CA ARG A 74 -3.64 -21.39 -3.42
C ARG A 74 -2.86 -21.56 -4.73
N LEU A 75 -2.21 -22.71 -4.90
CA LEU A 75 -1.46 -23.01 -6.12
C LEU A 75 -2.37 -23.11 -7.35
N ASP A 76 -3.58 -23.65 -7.18
CA ASP A 76 -4.55 -23.80 -8.26
C ASP A 76 -4.92 -22.45 -8.87
N THR A 77 -5.07 -21.40 -8.06
CA THR A 77 -5.33 -20.04 -8.56
C THR A 77 -4.17 -19.51 -9.40
N LEU A 78 -2.93 -19.70 -8.94
CA LEU A 78 -1.75 -19.27 -9.69
C LEU A 78 -1.63 -20.00 -11.03
N ASN A 79 -1.86 -21.31 -11.03
CA ASN A 79 -1.81 -22.14 -12.22
C ASN A 79 -2.94 -21.78 -13.21
N LYS A 80 -4.17 -21.64 -12.71
CA LYS A 80 -5.36 -21.33 -13.51
C LYS A 80 -5.21 -20.01 -14.27
N TYR A 81 -4.67 -18.98 -13.62
CA TYR A 81 -4.54 -17.64 -14.20
C TYR A 81 -3.12 -17.29 -14.65
N ASN A 82 -2.19 -18.26 -14.62
CA ASN A 82 -0.79 -18.10 -15.00
C ASN A 82 -0.09 -16.91 -14.30
N ILE A 83 -0.37 -16.69 -13.02
CA ILE A 83 0.18 -15.58 -12.22
C ILE A 83 1.60 -15.92 -11.78
N LYS A 84 2.56 -15.06 -12.11
CA LYS A 84 4.00 -15.29 -11.87
C LYS A 84 4.70 -13.99 -11.53
N TYR A 85 5.81 -14.09 -10.81
CA TYR A 85 6.71 -12.95 -10.63
C TYR A 85 7.31 -12.52 -11.97
N ASN A 86 7.23 -11.22 -12.25
CA ASN A 86 7.90 -10.64 -13.41
C ASN A 86 9.40 -10.42 -13.12
N LEU A 87 10.26 -11.08 -13.90
CA LEU A 87 11.72 -11.01 -13.72
C LEU A 87 12.29 -9.63 -14.02
N ASP A 88 11.65 -8.86 -14.90
CA ASP A 88 12.07 -7.49 -15.22
C ASP A 88 11.83 -6.52 -14.05
N TYR A 89 10.94 -6.92 -13.13
CA TYR A 89 10.43 -6.10 -12.04
C TYR A 89 11.18 -6.35 -10.73
N PHE A 90 12.41 -6.89 -10.76
CA PHE A 90 13.22 -7.31 -9.60
C PHE A 90 13.15 -6.44 -8.33
N VAL A 91 12.95 -5.13 -8.46
CA VAL A 91 12.87 -4.20 -7.33
C VAL A 91 11.47 -4.10 -6.67
N ALA A 92 10.40 -4.52 -7.34
CA ALA A 92 9.01 -4.46 -6.86
C ALA A 92 8.16 -5.63 -7.39
N GLN A 93 8.76 -6.83 -7.46
CA GLN A 93 8.10 -8.03 -7.99
C GLN A 93 6.88 -8.44 -7.17
N ASP A 94 6.94 -8.22 -5.87
CA ASP A 94 5.85 -8.47 -4.94
C ASP A 94 4.63 -7.62 -5.28
N TYR A 95 4.80 -6.31 -5.50
CA TYR A 95 3.68 -5.44 -5.82
C TYR A 95 3.00 -5.85 -7.13
N ASP A 96 3.78 -6.10 -8.19
CA ASP A 96 3.23 -6.57 -9.46
C ASP A 96 2.50 -7.91 -9.32
N PHE A 97 3.07 -8.86 -8.57
CA PHE A 97 2.44 -10.15 -8.30
C PHE A 97 1.07 -10.00 -7.62
N TRP A 98 0.97 -9.15 -6.58
CA TRP A 98 -0.29 -8.90 -5.89
C TRP A 98 -1.29 -8.13 -6.77
N ALA A 99 -0.81 -7.18 -7.58
CA ALA A 99 -1.64 -6.46 -8.54
C ALA A 99 -2.27 -7.43 -9.56
N GLN A 100 -1.47 -8.30 -10.17
CA GLN A 100 -1.95 -9.34 -11.09
C GLN A 100 -2.97 -10.26 -10.42
N LEU A 101 -2.65 -10.81 -9.23
CA LEU A 101 -3.53 -11.75 -8.55
C LEU A 101 -4.85 -11.09 -8.12
N SER A 102 -4.83 -9.83 -7.69
CA SER A 102 -6.02 -9.11 -7.23
C SER A 102 -7.08 -8.90 -8.32
N LYS A 103 -6.70 -8.96 -9.60
CA LYS A 103 -7.62 -8.82 -10.73
C LYS A 103 -8.50 -10.06 -10.91
N VAL A 104 -8.01 -11.23 -10.52
CA VAL A 104 -8.63 -12.54 -10.81
C VAL A 104 -8.95 -13.37 -9.57
N GLY A 105 -8.42 -12.99 -8.40
CA GLY A 105 -8.60 -13.70 -7.14
C GLY A 105 -8.90 -12.77 -5.96
N ASN A 106 -9.41 -13.36 -4.89
CA ASN A 106 -9.71 -12.68 -3.64
C ASN A 106 -8.53 -12.78 -2.69
N LEU A 107 -8.03 -11.62 -2.27
CA LEU A 107 -6.92 -11.48 -1.34
C LEU A 107 -7.48 -11.10 0.03
N ALA A 108 -6.90 -11.57 1.12
CA ALA A 108 -7.26 -11.07 2.45
C ALA A 108 -6.03 -10.87 3.34
N ILE A 109 -6.20 -10.19 4.47
CA ILE A 109 -5.18 -10.13 5.52
C ILE A 109 -5.76 -10.73 6.78
N LEU A 110 -5.17 -11.84 7.21
CA LEU A 110 -5.47 -12.46 8.50
C LEU A 110 -4.91 -11.55 9.61
N PRO A 111 -5.74 -11.01 10.53
CA PRO A 111 -5.33 -10.04 11.53
C PRO A 111 -4.52 -10.64 12.70
N GLU A 112 -3.59 -11.53 12.39
CA GLU A 112 -2.70 -12.20 13.34
C GLU A 112 -1.23 -11.93 13.02
N VAL A 113 -0.40 -11.82 14.05
CA VAL A 113 1.05 -11.66 13.90
C VAL A 113 1.67 -13.04 13.75
N LEU A 114 1.98 -13.45 12.51
CA LEU A 114 2.52 -14.79 12.21
C LEU A 114 3.96 -14.76 11.66
N LEU A 115 4.57 -13.57 11.62
CA LEU A 115 5.94 -13.37 11.17
C LEU A 115 6.64 -12.32 12.02
N ASN A 116 7.89 -12.59 12.37
CA ASN A 116 8.85 -11.59 12.80
C ASN A 116 9.71 -11.21 11.59
N TYR A 117 9.62 -9.94 11.19
CA TYR A 117 10.30 -9.37 10.02
C TYR A 117 11.60 -8.69 10.43
N ARG A 118 12.74 -9.08 9.85
CA ARG A 118 14.05 -8.58 10.24
C ARG A 118 14.30 -7.19 9.69
N THR A 119 14.82 -6.31 10.54
CA THR A 119 15.22 -4.97 10.14
C THR A 119 16.56 -4.56 10.74
N GLY A 120 17.18 -3.56 10.12
CA GLY A 120 18.43 -2.96 10.60
C GLY A 120 19.69 -3.52 9.94
N HIS A 121 19.55 -4.42 8.98
CA HIS A 121 20.61 -4.89 8.09
C HIS A 121 20.44 -4.32 6.67
N SER A 122 21.43 -4.60 5.81
CA SER A 122 21.32 -4.45 4.37
C SER A 122 20.29 -5.45 3.85
N ASN A 123 19.19 -4.94 3.31
CA ASN A 123 18.19 -5.77 2.64
C ASN A 123 17.96 -5.24 1.22
N ILE A 124 17.49 -6.13 0.33
CA ILE A 124 17.34 -5.85 -1.10
C ILE A 124 16.47 -4.61 -1.32
N THR A 125 15.39 -4.46 -0.53
CA THR A 125 14.50 -3.30 -0.62
C THR A 125 15.25 -1.99 -0.36
N LYS A 126 15.96 -1.84 0.77
CA LYS A 126 16.72 -0.60 1.06
C LYS A 126 17.81 -0.35 0.04
N THR A 127 18.57 -1.38 -0.33
CA THR A 127 19.62 -1.26 -1.34
C THR A 127 19.02 -0.83 -2.67
N SER A 128 17.86 -1.35 -3.07
CA SER A 128 17.19 -0.95 -4.31
C SER A 128 16.69 0.49 -4.28
N ILE A 129 16.16 0.96 -3.14
CA ILE A 129 15.72 2.35 -2.97
C ILE A 129 16.92 3.30 -3.08
N GLN A 130 18.09 2.92 -2.57
CA GLN A 130 19.29 3.76 -2.60
C GLN A 130 20.04 3.71 -3.94
N THR A 131 20.17 2.52 -4.53
CA THR A 131 21.04 2.28 -5.70
C THR A 131 20.28 2.17 -7.03
N LYS A 132 18.96 1.94 -7.00
CA LYS A 132 18.12 1.68 -8.18
C LYS A 132 16.81 2.49 -8.15
N ALA A 133 16.81 3.64 -7.48
CA ALA A 133 15.61 4.45 -7.27
C ALA A 133 14.84 4.77 -8.57
N VAL A 134 15.56 5.15 -9.63
CA VAL A 134 14.96 5.47 -10.94
C VAL A 134 14.28 4.24 -11.56
N LYS A 135 14.93 3.06 -11.51
CA LYS A 135 14.34 1.82 -12.01
C LYS A 135 13.12 1.42 -11.19
N ARG A 136 13.19 1.52 -9.85
CA ARG A 136 12.07 1.26 -8.95
C ARG A 136 10.87 2.16 -9.25
N LYS A 137 11.12 3.46 -9.42
CA LYS A 137 10.07 4.44 -9.78
C LYS A 137 9.35 4.02 -11.05
N LYS A 138 10.10 3.71 -12.12
CA LYS A 138 9.53 3.27 -13.41
C LYS A 138 8.68 1.99 -13.30
N VAL A 139 9.16 0.99 -12.56
CA VAL A 139 8.43 -0.26 -12.35
C VAL A 139 7.12 -0.01 -11.61
N ILE A 140 7.16 0.72 -10.50
CA ILE A 140 5.95 1.03 -9.72
C ILE A 140 4.96 1.88 -10.51
N ASN A 141 5.44 2.85 -11.29
CA ASN A 141 4.57 3.63 -12.18
C ASN A 141 3.90 2.72 -13.24
N SER A 142 4.59 1.68 -13.71
CA SER A 142 4.01 0.73 -14.67
C SER A 142 2.90 -0.12 -14.03
N ILE A 143 3.09 -0.57 -12.79
CA ILE A 143 2.08 -1.29 -12.01
C ILE A 143 0.85 -0.39 -11.76
N HIS A 144 1.10 0.86 -11.36
CA HIS A 144 0.05 1.87 -11.16
C HIS A 144 -0.72 2.14 -12.46
N GLN A 145 -0.04 2.32 -13.59
CA GLN A 145 -0.67 2.51 -14.89
C GLN A 145 -1.56 1.33 -15.26
N ASP A 146 -1.05 0.10 -15.06
CA ASP A 146 -1.78 -1.14 -15.35
C ASP A 146 -3.07 -1.25 -14.51
N LEU A 147 -3.01 -0.92 -13.21
CA LEU A 147 -4.19 -0.92 -12.35
C LEU A 147 -5.17 0.21 -12.71
N LEU A 148 -4.70 1.44 -12.93
CA LEU A 148 -5.54 2.55 -13.36
C LEU A 148 -6.29 2.23 -14.66
N ASN A 149 -5.58 1.64 -15.64
CA ASN A 149 -6.16 1.22 -16.91
C ASN A 149 -7.18 0.08 -16.72
N TYR A 150 -6.83 -0.93 -15.92
CA TYR A 150 -7.70 -2.07 -15.66
C TYR A 150 -9.04 -1.65 -15.04
N TYR A 151 -9.00 -0.71 -14.09
CA TYR A 151 -10.20 -0.20 -13.44
C TYR A 151 -10.88 0.96 -14.20
N GLY A 152 -10.30 1.42 -15.31
CA GLY A 152 -10.89 2.42 -16.18
C GLY A 152 -10.82 3.87 -15.66
N PHE A 153 -9.79 4.21 -14.88
CA PHE A 153 -9.52 5.59 -14.50
C PHE A 153 -8.89 6.36 -15.69
N GLU A 154 -9.48 7.50 -16.03
CA GLU A 154 -9.06 8.35 -17.14
C GLU A 154 -8.42 9.63 -16.61
N LEU A 155 -7.10 9.63 -16.57
CA LEU A 155 -6.30 10.75 -16.06
C LEU A 155 -5.47 11.36 -17.19
N THR A 156 -5.28 12.69 -17.16
CA THR A 156 -4.38 13.39 -18.07
C THR A 156 -2.93 13.04 -17.75
N LYS A 157 -2.00 13.39 -18.67
CA LYS A 157 -0.56 13.15 -18.44
C LYS A 157 -0.06 13.82 -17.15
N ASP A 158 -0.53 15.05 -16.88
CA ASP A 158 -0.12 15.81 -15.70
C ASP A 158 -0.72 15.21 -14.42
N GLU A 159 -1.99 14.82 -14.46
CA GLU A 159 -2.67 14.13 -13.35
C GLU A 159 -2.01 12.78 -13.00
N ILE A 160 -1.63 12.01 -14.03
CA ILE A 160 -0.87 10.76 -13.86
C ILE A 160 0.50 11.04 -13.23
N GLN A 161 1.17 12.11 -13.63
CA GLN A 161 2.46 12.47 -13.05
C GLN A 161 2.31 12.84 -11.56
N ILE A 162 1.29 13.62 -11.21
CA ILE A 162 0.94 13.93 -9.81
C ILE A 162 0.66 12.65 -9.01
N TYR A 163 -0.10 11.73 -9.59
CA TYR A 163 -0.41 10.44 -9.00
C TYR A 163 0.86 9.66 -8.67
N TYR A 164 1.77 9.53 -9.64
CA TYR A 164 3.04 8.82 -9.45
C TYR A 164 3.91 9.47 -8.40
N ASP A 165 4.09 10.78 -8.45
CA ASP A 165 4.96 11.45 -7.50
C ASP A 165 4.44 11.38 -6.06
N PHE A 166 3.12 11.24 -5.87
CA PHE A 166 2.53 11.07 -4.55
C PHE A 166 2.48 9.61 -4.07
N TYR A 167 2.09 8.66 -4.92
CA TYR A 167 1.86 7.24 -4.55
C TYR A 167 3.05 6.30 -4.87
N ASN A 168 4.18 6.82 -5.32
CA ASN A 168 5.40 6.02 -5.41
C ASN A 168 6.04 5.84 -4.03
N ASP A 169 6.62 4.66 -3.77
CA ASP A 169 7.24 4.35 -2.48
C ASP A 169 8.70 4.82 -2.35
N ALA A 170 9.28 5.34 -3.45
CA ALA A 170 10.58 5.98 -3.49
C ALA A 170 10.39 7.50 -3.58
N PRO A 171 10.23 8.21 -2.45
CA PRO A 171 10.08 9.66 -2.48
C PRO A 171 11.39 10.28 -2.95
N GLN A 172 11.39 10.83 -4.16
CA GLN A 172 12.45 11.68 -4.67
C GLN A 172 11.98 13.13 -4.52
N ASN A 173 12.76 13.96 -3.82
CA ASN A 173 12.72 15.42 -3.83
C ASN A 173 11.36 16.10 -3.55
N GLY A 174 10.70 15.77 -2.44
CA GLY A 174 9.51 16.51 -2.02
C GLY A 174 8.42 16.64 -3.07
N MET A 175 7.41 17.45 -2.79
CA MET A 175 6.46 17.85 -3.83
C MET A 175 7.14 18.87 -4.75
N SER A 176 8.23 18.52 -5.44
CA SER A 176 8.88 19.43 -6.39
C SER A 176 7.96 19.63 -7.59
N GLY A 177 7.07 20.62 -7.48
CA GLY A 177 6.12 21.03 -8.53
C GLY A 177 4.67 20.59 -8.32
N ILE A 178 4.33 19.87 -7.25
CA ILE A 178 2.94 19.45 -6.96
C ILE A 178 2.38 20.30 -5.83
N THR A 179 1.28 21.00 -6.06
CA THR A 179 0.58 21.69 -4.98
C THR A 179 -0.40 20.76 -4.28
N ILE A 180 -0.75 21.08 -3.02
CA ILE A 180 -1.85 20.38 -2.33
C ILE A 180 -3.16 20.51 -3.12
N LEU A 181 -3.34 21.61 -3.84
CA LEU A 181 -4.49 21.83 -4.70
C LEU A 181 -4.51 20.86 -5.89
N ASP A 182 -3.39 20.66 -6.58
CA ASP A 182 -3.29 19.73 -7.71
C ASP A 182 -3.60 18.30 -7.28
N LEU A 183 -3.01 17.87 -6.16
CA LEU A 183 -3.32 16.57 -5.57
C LEU A 183 -4.81 16.47 -5.23
N SER A 184 -5.38 17.50 -4.60
CA SER A 184 -6.81 17.48 -4.22
C SER A 184 -7.72 17.37 -5.44
N ASN A 185 -7.44 18.13 -6.51
CA ASN A 185 -8.19 18.06 -7.76
C ASN A 185 -8.12 16.66 -8.39
N LEU A 186 -6.94 16.04 -8.39
CA LEU A 186 -6.77 14.66 -8.83
C LEU A 186 -7.63 13.69 -7.99
N LEU A 187 -7.57 13.79 -6.66
CA LEU A 187 -8.33 12.90 -5.77
C LEU A 187 -9.85 13.09 -5.97
N GLU A 188 -10.35 14.32 -6.11
CA GLU A 188 -11.76 14.60 -6.42
C GLU A 188 -12.19 14.00 -7.75
N LYS A 189 -11.33 14.10 -8.78
CA LYS A 189 -11.60 13.49 -10.09
C LYS A 189 -11.68 11.96 -9.99
N MET A 190 -10.77 11.32 -9.26
CA MET A 190 -10.83 9.88 -9.03
C MET A 190 -12.10 9.46 -8.28
N ILE A 191 -12.51 10.21 -7.25
CA ILE A 191 -13.77 9.97 -6.53
C ILE A 191 -14.96 10.09 -7.47
N LYS A 192 -15.00 11.14 -8.30
CA LYS A 192 -16.05 11.35 -9.29
C LYS A 192 -16.14 10.18 -10.28
N GLN A 193 -15.02 9.78 -10.87
CA GLN A 193 -14.99 8.65 -11.80
C GLN A 193 -15.40 7.33 -11.14
N ASN A 194 -14.95 7.07 -9.90
CA ASN A 194 -15.40 5.90 -9.14
C ASN A 194 -16.93 5.88 -9.01
N ASN A 195 -17.53 7.01 -8.66
CA ASN A 195 -18.96 7.13 -8.41
C ASN A 195 -19.81 7.06 -9.68
N GLU A 196 -19.33 7.63 -10.78
CA GLU A 196 -19.99 7.64 -12.09
C GLU A 196 -19.91 6.26 -12.76
N LYS A 197 -18.73 5.65 -12.76
CA LYS A 197 -18.47 4.36 -13.43
C LYS A 197 -18.78 3.14 -12.55
N LYS A 198 -19.10 3.35 -11.26
CA LYS A 198 -19.34 2.29 -10.26
C LYS A 198 -18.18 1.29 -10.17
N ILE A 199 -16.94 1.80 -10.19
CA ILE A 199 -15.71 1.00 -10.19
C ILE A 199 -15.63 0.17 -8.89
N PHE A 200 -15.78 0.85 -7.75
CA PHE A 200 -15.85 0.24 -6.42
C PHE A 200 -17.03 0.80 -5.63
N GLU A 201 -17.37 0.13 -4.53
CA GLU A 201 -18.30 0.69 -3.56
C GLU A 201 -17.76 2.02 -3.01
N GLU A 202 -18.62 3.04 -2.97
CA GLU A 202 -18.22 4.43 -2.72
C GLU A 202 -17.59 4.58 -1.32
N THR A 203 -18.25 4.06 -0.29
CA THR A 203 -17.79 4.20 1.10
C THR A 203 -16.44 3.54 1.31
N LEU A 204 -16.26 2.35 0.73
CA LEU A 204 -15.02 1.60 0.70
C LEU A 204 -13.91 2.38 -0.01
N PHE A 205 -14.17 2.90 -1.21
CA PHE A 205 -13.19 3.67 -1.97
C PHE A 205 -12.73 4.90 -1.18
N LEU A 206 -13.66 5.67 -0.62
CA LEU A 206 -13.36 6.84 0.21
C LEU A 206 -12.55 6.47 1.46
N LYS A 207 -12.90 5.36 2.13
CA LYS A 207 -12.18 4.86 3.31
C LYS A 207 -10.73 4.51 2.95
N VAL A 208 -10.52 3.77 1.86
CA VAL A 208 -9.18 3.34 1.44
C VAL A 208 -8.35 4.54 1.00
N LEU A 209 -8.91 5.40 0.14
CA LEU A 209 -8.29 6.64 -0.33
C LEU A 209 -7.83 7.53 0.84
N PHE A 210 -8.69 7.72 1.83
CA PHE A 210 -8.36 8.48 3.04
C PHE A 210 -7.18 7.84 3.77
N ASN A 211 -7.25 6.54 4.05
CA ASN A 211 -6.23 5.85 4.84
C ASN A 211 -4.86 5.82 4.14
N THR A 212 -4.81 5.57 2.84
CA THR A 212 -3.58 5.53 2.06
C THR A 212 -2.95 6.92 1.95
N THR A 213 -3.74 7.94 1.60
CA THR A 213 -3.28 9.34 1.51
C THR A 213 -2.80 9.86 2.87
N PHE A 214 -3.54 9.58 3.94
CA PHE A 214 -3.16 9.96 5.30
C PHE A 214 -1.86 9.28 5.74
N SER A 215 -1.73 7.98 5.48
CA SER A 215 -0.51 7.25 5.81
C SER A 215 0.70 7.77 5.02
N MET A 216 0.58 7.88 3.70
CA MET A 216 1.70 8.22 2.82
C MET A 216 2.09 9.69 2.94
N GLY A 217 1.17 10.62 2.69
CA GLY A 217 1.46 12.05 2.69
C GLY A 217 1.56 12.66 4.09
N ILE A 218 0.56 12.43 4.94
CA ILE A 218 0.44 13.17 6.21
C ILE A 218 1.34 12.55 7.28
N LEU A 219 1.24 11.24 7.51
CA LEU A 219 1.99 10.57 8.56
C LEU A 219 3.45 10.32 8.22
N ASN A 220 3.75 9.86 7.00
CA ASN A 220 5.05 9.25 6.73
C ASN A 220 5.96 10.09 5.83
N ASN A 221 5.44 10.98 4.98
CA ASN A 221 6.26 11.82 4.10
C ASN A 221 7.02 12.91 4.89
N PRO A 222 8.36 12.90 4.92
CA PRO A 222 9.15 13.93 5.60
C PRO A 222 9.29 15.23 4.79
N PHE A 223 8.99 15.20 3.49
CA PHE A 223 9.21 16.32 2.59
C PHE A 223 8.02 17.26 2.43
N ILE A 224 6.89 16.95 3.09
CA ILE A 224 5.71 17.82 3.14
C ILE A 224 5.79 18.66 4.42
N THR A 225 5.70 19.98 4.29
CA THR A 225 5.67 20.92 5.42
C THR A 225 4.48 20.64 6.33
N LEU A 226 4.58 21.05 7.60
CA LEU A 226 3.47 20.87 8.55
C LEU A 226 2.18 21.56 8.08
N GLU A 227 2.30 22.75 7.51
CA GLU A 227 1.19 23.51 6.92
C GLU A 227 0.49 22.72 5.81
N ASN A 228 1.25 22.23 4.83
CA ASN A 228 0.70 21.43 3.73
C ASN A 228 0.07 20.12 4.22
N LYS A 229 0.60 19.51 5.30
CA LYS A 229 -0.04 18.34 5.93
C LYS A 229 -1.39 18.68 6.55
N ILE A 230 -1.49 19.84 7.22
CA ILE A 230 -2.75 20.30 7.82
C ILE A 230 -3.77 20.62 6.72
N GLU A 231 -3.34 21.31 5.66
CA GLU A 231 -4.20 21.60 4.52
C GLU A 231 -4.71 20.31 3.87
N LEU A 232 -3.80 19.39 3.53
CA LEU A 232 -4.15 18.10 2.94
C LEU A 232 -5.11 17.32 3.83
N TYR A 233 -4.87 17.27 5.15
CA TYR A 233 -5.77 16.60 6.08
C TYR A 233 -7.18 17.19 6.05
N ASN A 234 -7.29 18.52 6.06
CA ASN A 234 -8.59 19.19 6.06
C ASN A 234 -9.37 18.91 4.76
N ARG A 235 -8.70 19.01 3.61
CA ARG A 235 -9.29 18.69 2.30
C ARG A 235 -9.70 17.23 2.21
N LEU A 236 -8.80 16.32 2.58
CA LEU A 236 -9.07 14.88 2.55
C LEU A 236 -10.25 14.49 3.45
N THR A 237 -10.34 15.09 4.64
CA THR A 237 -11.46 14.84 5.55
C THR A 237 -12.79 15.32 4.96
N TYR A 238 -12.78 16.45 4.24
CA TYR A 238 -13.96 16.98 3.56
C TYR A 238 -14.37 16.10 2.37
N MET A 239 -13.44 15.83 1.44
CA MET A 239 -13.68 15.03 0.24
C MET A 239 -14.18 13.62 0.57
N CYS A 240 -13.59 12.97 1.57
CA CYS A 240 -13.93 11.60 1.95
C CYS A 240 -15.07 11.52 2.98
N LYS A 241 -15.69 12.65 3.37
CA LYS A 241 -16.72 12.72 4.42
C LYS A 241 -16.28 12.02 5.73
N ALA A 242 -14.98 12.03 6.03
CA ALA A 242 -14.42 11.32 7.17
C ALA A 242 -14.66 12.11 8.47
N PRO A 243 -14.82 11.44 9.62
CA PRO A 243 -14.97 12.13 10.89
C PRO A 243 -13.67 12.88 11.25
N ARG A 244 -13.79 14.17 11.58
CA ARG A 244 -12.65 14.99 12.05
C ARG A 244 -12.22 14.52 13.44
N LYS A 245 -11.18 13.69 13.52
CA LYS A 245 -10.63 13.27 14.83
C LYS A 245 -9.50 14.20 15.27
N SER A 246 -9.74 15.00 16.30
CA SER A 246 -8.72 15.86 16.93
C SER A 246 -7.45 15.09 17.33
N LYS A 247 -7.60 13.83 17.75
CA LYS A 247 -6.50 12.92 18.08
C LYS A 247 -5.58 12.62 16.89
N GLU A 248 -6.11 12.48 15.67
CA GLU A 248 -5.32 12.23 14.47
C GLU A 248 -4.46 13.44 14.11
N LYS A 249 -5.06 14.64 14.17
CA LYS A 249 -4.33 15.91 14.01
C LYS A 249 -3.18 16.02 15.00
N PHE A 250 -3.47 15.85 16.28
CA PHE A 250 -2.45 15.94 17.33
C PHE A 250 -1.31 14.93 17.10
N TYR A 251 -1.65 13.69 16.75
CA TYR A 251 -0.67 12.64 16.51
C TYR A 251 0.29 12.97 15.36
N PHE A 252 -0.21 13.39 14.18
CA PHE A 252 0.68 13.65 13.05
C PHE A 252 1.52 14.92 13.25
N MET A 253 1.00 15.93 13.96
CA MET A 253 1.77 17.12 14.31
C MET A 253 2.93 16.78 15.24
N LEU A 254 2.66 16.01 16.31
CA LEU A 254 3.72 15.53 17.21
C LEU A 254 4.76 14.70 16.46
N LYS A 255 4.32 13.81 15.56
CA LYS A 255 5.23 13.01 14.74
C LYS A 255 6.09 13.85 13.79
N HIS A 256 5.53 14.93 13.23
CA HIS A 256 6.28 15.87 12.41
C HIS A 256 7.33 16.60 13.25
N LEU A 257 6.95 17.16 14.41
CA LEU A 257 7.87 17.84 15.34
C LEU A 257 9.00 16.90 15.79
N TYR A 258 8.68 15.67 16.19
CA TYR A 258 9.68 14.68 16.61
C TYR A 258 10.76 14.41 15.54
N ARG A 259 10.42 14.53 14.25
CA ARG A 259 11.38 14.36 13.15
C ARG A 259 12.29 15.57 12.93
N LEU A 260 11.90 16.77 13.36
CA LEU A 260 12.74 17.96 13.24
C LEU A 260 13.89 17.96 14.26
N PHE A 261 13.74 17.22 15.37
CA PHE A 261 14.71 17.14 16.45
C PHE A 261 15.62 15.90 16.38
N ARG A 262 15.69 15.21 15.24
CA ARG A 262 16.40 13.94 15.08
C ARG A 262 17.27 13.95 13.82
#